data_AF-A0A1Z9B4B0-F1
#
_entry.id   AF-A0A1Z9B4B0-F1
#
_cell.length_a   1.000
_cell.length_b   1.000
_cell.length_c   1.000
_cell.angle_alpha   90.00
_cell.angle_beta   90.00
_cell.angle_gamma   90.00
#
_symmetry.space_group_name_H-M   'P 1'
#
loop_
_entity.id
_entity.type
_entity.pdbx_description
1 polymer ?
#
loop_
_entity_poly.entity_id
_entity_poly.type
_entity_poly.pdbx_seq_one_letter_code
_entity_poly.pdbx_strand_id
1 'polypeptide(L)'
;MPSSRFGSAVFVLLLTAVSLGCAMSSGGQDSGKKSSLHKNIVIQINQFHVRPEVAKVPAEGNSISWTNWSDSLAMIVFPAEVAQAFTCDEVRPNFVVNGPHLESITAIGDNEDLVTPCPLKPGTYDYQVYLFESPGDRYNPELKSKGQIVVLEPEPEPVAPDAESTPDAPTAPASES
;
A
#
# COMPACT_ATOMS: atom_id res chain seq x y z
N MET A 1 10.63 -67.24 6.85
CA MET A 1 12.02 -66.86 6.53
C MET A 1 12.15 -65.35 6.72
N PRO A 2 13.34 -64.84 7.11
CA PRO A 2 13.55 -64.09 8.34
C PRO A 2 13.19 -62.60 8.28
N SER A 3 12.79 -62.12 9.46
CA SER A 3 12.70 -60.73 9.86
C SER A 3 14.07 -60.06 9.88
N SER A 4 14.16 -58.81 9.42
CA SER A 4 15.33 -57.95 9.67
C SER A 4 14.88 -56.64 10.29
N ARG A 5 15.26 -56.50 11.57
CA ARG A 5 15.33 -55.26 12.35
C ARG A 5 16.56 -54.44 11.92
N PHE A 6 16.83 -53.36 12.67
CA PHE A 6 17.98 -52.44 12.63
C PHE A 6 17.71 -51.17 11.80
N GLY A 7 17.89 -49.95 12.31
CA GLY A 7 18.58 -49.54 13.52
C GLY A 7 18.12 -48.18 14.01
N SER A 8 18.06 -48.09 15.32
CA SER A 8 18.05 -46.85 16.09
C SER A 8 19.42 -46.19 15.94
N ALA A 9 19.46 -44.91 15.56
CA ALA A 9 20.65 -44.07 15.71
C ALA A 9 20.24 -42.84 16.52
N VAL A 10 20.77 -42.85 17.73
CA VAL A 10 20.63 -41.92 18.84
C VAL A 10 21.77 -40.90 18.73
N PHE A 11 21.46 -39.63 19.03
CA PHE A 11 22.38 -38.52 19.35
C PHE A 11 23.20 -37.99 18.16
N VAL A 12 23.36 -36.67 17.97
CA VAL A 12 24.13 -35.79 18.86
C VAL A 12 23.57 -34.37 18.86
N LEU A 13 23.30 -33.91 20.07
CA LEU A 13 23.14 -32.53 20.52
C LEU A 13 24.44 -31.75 20.26
N LEU A 14 24.40 -30.67 19.49
CA LEU A 14 25.44 -29.63 19.52
C LEU A 14 24.78 -28.26 19.69
N LEU A 15 24.57 -27.91 20.96
CA LEU A 15 24.48 -26.52 21.39
C LEU A 15 25.87 -25.89 21.24
N THR A 16 26.02 -24.97 20.30
CA THR A 16 27.08 -23.96 20.33
C THR A 16 26.44 -22.58 20.30
N ALA A 17 26.20 -22.07 21.50
CA ALA A 17 26.00 -20.65 21.75
C ALA A 17 27.34 -19.93 21.54
N VAL A 18 27.40 -19.08 20.52
CA VAL A 18 28.53 -18.17 20.27
C VAL A 18 27.99 -16.75 20.27
N SER A 19 28.26 -16.09 21.40
CA SER A 19 28.55 -14.66 21.63
C SER A 19 27.84 -13.60 20.78
N LEU A 20 27.04 -12.75 21.41
CA LEU A 20 27.45 -11.45 21.96
C LEU A 20 27.95 -10.44 20.90
N GLY A 21 27.11 -9.43 20.65
CA GLY A 21 27.57 -8.04 20.62
C GLY A 21 27.89 -7.45 19.25
N CYS A 22 26.88 -7.25 18.39
CA CYS A 22 26.90 -6.06 17.55
C CYS A 22 26.33 -4.91 18.36
N ALA A 23 27.23 -4.03 18.80
CA ALA A 23 26.90 -2.78 19.44
C ALA A 23 25.83 -2.03 18.64
N MET A 24 24.77 -1.67 19.36
CA MET A 24 23.82 -0.62 19.01
C MET A 24 24.59 0.63 18.58
N SER A 25 24.70 0.86 17.28
CA SER A 25 25.08 2.14 16.72
C SER A 25 24.21 2.40 15.51
N SER A 26 22.99 2.85 15.78
CA SER A 26 22.17 3.58 14.84
C SER A 26 21.75 4.88 15.50
N GLY A 27 22.74 5.75 15.74
CA GLY A 27 22.51 7.19 15.71
C GLY A 27 22.10 7.57 14.29
N GLY A 28 20.85 7.29 13.95
CA GLY A 28 20.20 7.76 12.73
C GLY A 28 19.97 9.24 12.90
N GLN A 29 20.92 10.01 12.40
CA GLN A 29 20.80 11.42 12.10
C GLN A 29 19.48 11.63 11.37
N ASP A 30 18.50 12.20 12.08
CA ASP A 30 17.18 12.58 11.58
C ASP A 30 17.37 13.83 10.70
N SER A 31 18.11 13.66 9.60
CA SER A 31 18.12 14.62 8.52
C SER A 31 16.70 14.59 7.98
N GLY A 32 15.95 15.68 8.19
CA GLY A 32 14.60 15.95 7.69
C GLY A 32 14.52 15.87 6.17
N LYS A 33 14.73 14.66 5.65
CA LYS A 33 14.48 14.26 4.28
C LYS A 33 12.97 14.17 4.25
N LYS A 34 12.32 15.26 3.83
CA LYS A 34 10.92 15.25 3.41
C LYS A 34 10.78 14.07 2.44
N SER A 35 10.31 12.93 2.94
CA SER A 35 10.00 11.78 2.09
C SER A 35 8.85 12.27 1.23
N SER A 36 9.17 12.63 -0.01
CA SER A 36 8.16 13.02 -0.99
C SER A 36 7.24 11.82 -1.15
N LEU A 37 6.04 11.92 -0.59
CA LEU A 37 5.03 10.88 -0.75
C LEU A 37 4.76 10.69 -2.23
N HIS A 38 4.88 9.46 -2.70
CA HIS A 38 4.63 9.14 -4.10
C HIS A 38 3.12 9.10 -4.36
N LYS A 39 2.65 9.85 -5.36
CA LYS A 39 1.24 9.83 -5.80
C LYS A 39 0.85 8.48 -6.40
N ASN A 40 1.78 7.85 -7.12
CA ASN A 40 1.60 6.54 -7.72
C ASN A 40 2.35 5.49 -6.87
N ILE A 41 1.67 4.44 -6.45
CA ILE A 41 2.29 3.33 -5.72
C ILE A 41 1.94 1.99 -6.37
N VAL A 42 2.95 1.12 -6.45
CA VAL A 42 2.80 -0.25 -6.91
C VAL A 42 2.89 -1.18 -5.71
N ILE A 43 1.88 -2.03 -5.53
CA ILE A 43 1.83 -3.06 -4.50
C ILE A 43 2.08 -4.40 -5.17
N GLN A 44 3.19 -5.05 -4.80
CA GLN A 44 3.54 -6.37 -5.31
C GLN A 44 2.83 -7.45 -4.50
N ILE A 45 2.06 -8.30 -5.19
CA ILE A 45 1.45 -9.49 -4.62
C ILE A 45 2.42 -10.65 -4.79
N ASN A 46 2.93 -11.19 -3.69
CA ASN A 46 3.76 -12.39 -3.70
C ASN A 46 2.95 -13.59 -3.16
N GLN A 47 3.47 -14.81 -3.30
CA GLN A 47 2.78 -16.03 -2.86
C GLN A 47 2.25 -15.98 -1.41
N PHE A 48 2.95 -15.29 -0.51
CA PHE A 48 2.63 -15.31 0.93
C PHE A 48 2.27 -13.96 1.55
N HIS A 49 2.50 -12.86 0.84
CA HIS A 49 2.32 -11.51 1.38
C HIS A 49 2.28 -10.45 0.28
N VAL A 50 1.85 -9.25 0.63
CA VAL A 50 1.91 -8.07 -0.25
C VAL A 50 3.05 -7.15 0.17
N ARG A 51 3.64 -6.41 -0.77
CA ARG A 51 4.69 -5.42 -0.50
C ARG A 51 4.42 -4.10 -1.24
N PRO A 52 4.37 -2.95 -0.54
CA PRO A 52 4.37 -2.83 0.92
C PRO A 52 3.06 -3.37 1.53
N GLU A 53 3.11 -3.81 2.80
CA GLU A 53 1.91 -4.19 3.56
C GLU A 53 1.03 -2.97 3.87
N VAL A 54 1.66 -1.81 4.10
CA VAL A 54 1.00 -0.52 4.31
C VAL A 54 1.47 0.45 3.23
N ALA A 55 0.58 0.80 2.31
CA ALA A 55 0.79 1.80 1.27
C ALA A 55 0.33 3.18 1.78
N LYS A 56 1.21 4.18 1.79
CA LYS A 56 0.85 5.56 2.15
C LYS A 56 0.90 6.45 0.91
N VAL A 57 -0.19 7.13 0.60
CA VAL A 57 -0.33 7.99 -0.59
C VAL A 57 -1.02 9.31 -0.21
N PRO A 58 -0.75 10.42 -0.92
CA PRO A 58 -1.50 11.66 -0.72
C PRO A 58 -2.92 11.53 -1.31
N ALA A 59 -3.90 12.24 -0.75
CA ALA A 59 -5.27 12.27 -1.31
C ALA A 59 -5.33 12.83 -2.73
N GLU A 60 -4.45 13.78 -3.04
CA GLU A 60 -4.47 14.46 -4.32
C GLU A 60 -3.86 13.60 -5.44
N GLY A 61 -4.72 13.11 -6.34
CA GLY A 61 -4.32 12.42 -7.56
C GLY A 61 -3.61 11.08 -7.32
N ASN A 62 -3.92 10.38 -6.23
CA ASN A 62 -3.34 9.05 -6.00
C ASN A 62 -3.76 8.03 -7.06
N SER A 63 -2.83 7.12 -7.34
CA SER A 63 -3.05 5.94 -8.16
C SER A 63 -2.38 4.76 -7.48
N ILE A 64 -3.15 3.72 -7.18
CA ILE A 64 -2.64 2.50 -6.58
C ILE A 64 -2.76 1.39 -7.62
N SER A 65 -1.65 0.73 -7.90
CA SER A 65 -1.64 -0.48 -8.71
C SER A 65 -1.22 -1.70 -7.90
N TRP A 66 -1.74 -2.86 -8.27
CA TRP A 66 -1.31 -4.16 -7.77
C TRP A 66 -0.75 -4.98 -8.92
N THR A 67 0.45 -5.50 -8.74
CA THR A 67 1.10 -6.38 -9.71
C THR A 67 1.21 -7.78 -9.13
N ASN A 68 0.71 -8.78 -9.86
CA ASN A 68 0.76 -10.18 -9.42
C ASN A 68 2.10 -10.84 -9.76
N TRP A 69 2.91 -11.11 -8.73
CA TRP A 69 4.21 -11.80 -8.80
C TRP A 69 4.14 -13.22 -8.20
N SER A 70 2.94 -13.74 -8.00
CA SER A 70 2.72 -15.13 -7.58
C SER A 70 2.49 -16.04 -8.77
N ASP A 71 2.67 -17.35 -8.58
CA ASP A 71 2.32 -18.37 -9.58
C ASP A 71 0.80 -18.62 -9.64
N SER A 72 0.01 -17.94 -8.80
CA SER A 72 -1.43 -18.08 -8.66
C SER A 72 -2.18 -16.92 -9.34
N LEU A 73 -3.48 -17.11 -9.56
CA LEU A 73 -4.37 -15.99 -9.89
C LEU A 73 -4.62 -15.15 -8.64
N ALA A 74 -4.76 -13.84 -8.79
CA ALA A 74 -5.01 -12.94 -7.67
C ALA A 74 -6.30 -12.13 -7.83
N MET A 75 -6.97 -11.85 -6.70
CA MET A 75 -8.11 -10.94 -6.61
C MET A 75 -7.96 -10.06 -5.37
N ILE A 76 -8.17 -8.75 -5.55
CA ILE A 76 -8.19 -7.77 -4.47
C ILE A 76 -9.62 -7.65 -3.95
N VAL A 77 -9.78 -7.70 -2.63
CA VAL A 77 -11.08 -7.68 -1.96
C VAL A 77 -11.09 -6.63 -0.88
N PHE A 78 -11.99 -5.66 -1.01
CA PHE A 78 -12.32 -4.67 -0.01
C PHE A 78 -13.70 -4.95 0.59
N PRO A 79 -14.03 -4.37 1.76
CA PRO A 79 -15.43 -4.16 2.15
C PRO A 79 -16.19 -3.35 1.10
N ALA A 80 -17.47 -3.66 0.87
CA ALA A 80 -18.27 -3.00 -0.17
C ALA A 80 -18.39 -1.48 0.00
N GLU A 81 -18.38 -0.98 1.23
CA GLU A 81 -18.44 0.46 1.54
C GLU A 81 -17.28 1.27 0.97
N VAL A 82 -16.13 0.62 0.71
CA VAL A 82 -14.96 1.28 0.09
C VAL A 82 -15.27 1.77 -1.33
N ALA A 83 -16.29 1.22 -2.00
CA ALA A 83 -16.73 1.74 -3.29
C ALA A 83 -17.09 3.24 -3.23
N GLN A 84 -17.61 3.73 -2.10
CA GLN A 84 -17.98 5.14 -1.90
C GLN A 84 -16.77 6.05 -1.58
N ALA A 85 -15.62 5.44 -1.26
CA ALA A 85 -14.38 6.14 -0.98
C ALA A 85 -13.63 6.55 -2.26
N PHE A 86 -13.97 5.94 -3.40
CA PHE A 86 -13.50 6.40 -4.70
C PHE A 86 -14.10 7.78 -5.02
N THR A 87 -13.33 8.57 -5.76
CA THR A 87 -13.73 9.92 -6.20
C THR A 87 -14.64 9.91 -7.43
N CYS A 88 -14.70 8.81 -8.16
CA CYS A 88 -15.58 8.57 -9.29
C CYS A 88 -16.84 7.79 -8.88
N ASP A 89 -17.91 7.95 -9.67
CA ASP A 89 -19.20 7.30 -9.40
C ASP A 89 -19.26 5.82 -9.87
N GLU A 90 -18.37 5.42 -10.79
CA GLU A 90 -18.28 4.05 -11.31
C GLU A 90 -16.85 3.50 -11.15
N VAL A 91 -16.74 2.32 -10.53
CA VAL A 91 -15.45 1.65 -10.25
C VAL A 91 -15.08 0.55 -11.27
N ARG A 92 -15.92 0.36 -12.28
CA ARG A 92 -15.69 -0.56 -13.40
C ARG A 92 -14.67 0.02 -14.38
N PRO A 93 -13.97 -0.80 -15.18
CA PRO A 93 -14.11 -2.26 -15.30
C PRO A 93 -13.33 -3.05 -14.26
N ASN A 94 -12.41 -2.42 -13.53
CA ASN A 94 -11.43 -3.13 -12.70
C ASN A 94 -12.02 -3.68 -11.40
N PHE A 95 -13.09 -3.07 -10.89
CA PHE A 95 -13.74 -3.50 -9.66
C PHE A 95 -15.26 -3.61 -9.83
N VAL A 96 -15.88 -4.48 -9.04
CA VAL A 96 -17.33 -4.70 -8.98
C VAL A 96 -17.76 -4.90 -7.53
N VAL A 97 -18.89 -4.30 -7.15
CA VAL A 97 -19.52 -4.57 -5.85
C VAL A 97 -20.30 -5.88 -5.97
N ASN A 98 -19.95 -6.85 -5.14
CA ASN A 98 -20.54 -8.18 -5.09
C ASN A 98 -20.91 -8.53 -3.64
N GLY A 99 -22.17 -8.33 -3.28
CA GLY A 99 -22.66 -8.54 -1.93
C GLY A 99 -21.92 -7.66 -0.91
N PRO A 100 -21.26 -8.24 0.12
CA PRO A 100 -20.55 -7.49 1.15
C PRO A 100 -19.15 -7.03 0.73
N HIS A 101 -18.73 -7.32 -0.51
CA HIS A 101 -17.37 -7.07 -0.98
C HIS A 101 -17.34 -6.16 -2.21
N LEU A 102 -16.27 -5.38 -2.31
CA LEU A 102 -15.81 -4.78 -3.57
C LEU A 102 -14.63 -5.62 -4.06
N GLU A 103 -14.80 -6.26 -5.21
CA GLU A 103 -13.88 -7.27 -5.74
C GLU A 103 -13.25 -6.77 -7.03
N SER A 104 -11.95 -6.96 -7.20
CA SER A 104 -11.30 -6.69 -8.48
C SER A 104 -11.65 -7.75 -9.52
N ILE A 105 -11.36 -7.46 -10.79
CA ILE A 105 -11.14 -8.52 -11.78
C ILE A 105 -9.93 -9.38 -11.37
N THR A 106 -9.82 -10.58 -11.96
CA THR A 106 -8.70 -11.47 -11.69
C THR A 106 -7.42 -10.94 -12.35
N ALA A 107 -6.37 -10.69 -11.55
CA ALA A 107 -5.03 -10.44 -12.07
C ALA A 107 -4.37 -11.76 -12.44
N ILE A 108 -4.07 -11.91 -13.72
CA ILE A 108 -3.24 -13.02 -14.21
C ILE A 108 -1.78 -12.66 -13.95
N GLY A 109 -0.97 -13.63 -13.53
CA GLY A 109 0.45 -13.42 -13.31
C GLY A 109 1.18 -12.85 -14.54
N ASP A 110 2.38 -12.36 -14.30
CA ASP A 110 3.39 -11.95 -15.27
C ASP A 110 3.25 -10.61 -16.01
N ASN A 111 2.09 -9.95 -16.18
CA ASN A 111 2.07 -8.65 -16.91
C ASN A 111 0.84 -7.73 -16.68
N GLU A 112 -0.14 -8.09 -15.87
CA GLU A 112 -1.35 -7.27 -15.71
C GLU A 112 -1.38 -6.54 -14.37
N ASP A 113 -1.27 -5.21 -14.44
CA ASP A 113 -1.46 -4.33 -13.29
C ASP A 113 -2.95 -4.06 -13.09
N LEU A 114 -3.48 -4.45 -11.93
CA LEU A 114 -4.77 -3.95 -11.48
C LEU A 114 -4.57 -2.54 -10.96
N VAL A 115 -5.25 -1.55 -11.55
CA VAL A 115 -5.12 -0.14 -11.13
C VAL A 115 -6.44 0.36 -10.58
N THR A 116 -6.39 1.18 -9.53
CA THR A 116 -7.55 1.93 -9.04
C THR A 116 -8.16 2.76 -10.17
N PRO A 117 -9.49 2.71 -10.40
CA PRO A 117 -10.14 3.41 -11.51
C PRO A 117 -10.08 4.94 -11.37
N CYS A 118 -10.01 5.42 -10.13
CA CYS A 118 -9.86 6.83 -9.80
C CYS A 118 -9.24 6.96 -8.40
N PRO A 119 -8.80 8.17 -7.99
CA PRO A 119 -8.22 8.38 -6.67
C PRO A 119 -9.19 8.02 -5.54
N LEU A 120 -8.64 7.51 -4.43
CA LEU A 120 -9.32 7.34 -3.16
C LEU A 120 -9.34 8.66 -2.37
N LYS A 121 -10.43 8.90 -1.64
CA LYS A 121 -10.56 9.98 -0.65
C LYS A 121 -9.65 9.74 0.56
N PRO A 122 -9.31 10.77 1.36
CA PRO A 122 -8.59 10.60 2.61
C PRO A 122 -9.22 9.54 3.52
N GLY A 123 -8.40 8.67 4.11
CA GLY A 123 -8.88 7.56 4.92
C GLY A 123 -7.89 6.41 5.04
N THR A 124 -8.30 5.36 5.77
CA THR A 124 -7.54 4.11 5.88
C THR A 124 -8.42 2.96 5.41
N TYR A 125 -7.89 2.16 4.49
CA TYR A 125 -8.63 1.12 3.79
C TYR A 125 -7.88 -0.20 3.90
N ASP A 126 -8.42 -1.10 4.70
CA ASP A 126 -7.93 -2.48 4.77
C ASP A 126 -8.48 -3.28 3.59
N TYR A 127 -7.63 -4.15 3.04
CA TYR A 127 -8.00 -5.06 1.97
C TYR A 127 -7.37 -6.44 2.17
N GLN A 128 -7.92 -7.41 1.46
CA GLN A 128 -7.38 -8.75 1.35
C GLN A 128 -6.99 -9.04 -0.09
N VAL A 129 -5.98 -9.88 -0.26
CA VAL A 129 -5.64 -10.50 -1.53
C VAL A 129 -5.91 -11.97 -1.43
N TYR A 130 -6.73 -12.47 -2.34
CA TYR A 130 -7.06 -13.88 -2.48
C TYR A 130 -6.22 -14.47 -3.61
N LEU A 131 -5.47 -15.53 -3.30
CA LEU A 131 -4.70 -16.30 -4.28
C LEU A 131 -5.36 -17.65 -4.48
N PHE A 132 -5.54 -18.04 -5.75
CA PHE A 132 -6.24 -19.27 -6.13
C PHE A 132 -5.71 -19.81 -7.46
N GLU A 133 -5.83 -21.13 -7.68
CA GLU A 133 -5.28 -21.80 -8.86
C GLU A 133 -6.17 -21.66 -10.10
N SER A 134 -7.49 -21.56 -9.93
CA SER A 134 -8.44 -21.49 -11.04
C SER A 134 -9.56 -20.47 -10.80
N PRO A 135 -10.17 -19.89 -11.86
CA PRO A 135 -11.30 -18.96 -11.70
C PRO A 135 -12.50 -19.54 -10.94
N GLY A 136 -12.67 -20.86 -10.94
CA GLY A 136 -13.72 -21.55 -10.18
C GLY A 136 -13.50 -21.49 -8.66
N ASP A 137 -12.25 -21.32 -8.24
CA ASP A 137 -11.84 -21.33 -6.84
C ASP A 137 -11.75 -19.92 -6.23
N ARG A 138 -12.17 -18.87 -6.96
CA ARG A 138 -12.05 -17.46 -6.52
C ARG A 138 -12.66 -17.17 -5.14
N TYR A 139 -13.69 -17.93 -4.73
CA TYR A 139 -14.36 -17.79 -3.43
C TYR A 139 -13.92 -18.83 -2.40
N ASN A 140 -13.00 -19.72 -2.77
CA ASN A 140 -12.33 -20.69 -1.91
C ASN A 140 -10.81 -20.61 -2.10
N PRO A 141 -10.19 -19.44 -1.82
CA PRO A 141 -8.78 -19.23 -2.10
C PRO A 141 -7.91 -20.09 -1.20
N GLU A 142 -6.80 -20.57 -1.75
CA GLU A 142 -5.80 -21.34 -1.01
C GLU A 142 -5.07 -20.44 0.00
N LEU A 143 -4.72 -19.24 -0.43
CA LEU A 143 -3.97 -18.28 0.39
C LEU A 143 -4.67 -16.93 0.44
N LYS A 144 -4.57 -16.29 1.62
CA LYS A 144 -5.06 -14.94 1.88
C LYS A 144 -3.95 -14.13 2.50
N SER A 145 -3.70 -12.95 1.95
CA SER A 145 -2.84 -11.94 2.58
C SER A 145 -3.62 -10.66 2.80
N LYS A 146 -3.15 -9.83 3.74
CA LYS A 146 -3.79 -8.55 4.10
C LYS A 146 -2.87 -7.40 3.72
N GLY A 147 -3.45 -6.29 3.33
CA GLY A 147 -2.75 -5.02 3.20
C GLY A 147 -3.63 -3.85 3.61
N GLN A 148 -3.02 -2.69 3.69
CA GLN A 148 -3.68 -1.44 4.07
C GLN A 148 -3.22 -0.31 3.16
N ILE A 149 -4.17 0.54 2.75
CA ILE A 149 -3.90 1.81 2.08
C ILE A 149 -4.25 2.94 3.05
N VAL A 150 -3.31 3.85 3.29
CA VAL A 150 -3.52 5.08 4.07
C VAL A 150 -3.42 6.26 3.11
N VAL A 151 -4.56 6.89 2.87
CA VAL A 151 -4.67 8.09 2.05
C VAL A 151 -4.64 9.31 2.97
N LEU A 152 -3.55 10.07 2.88
CA LEU A 152 -3.27 11.20 3.75
C LEU A 152 -3.99 12.45 3.25
N GLU A 153 -4.55 13.24 4.17
CA GLU A 153 -5.10 14.55 3.87
C GLU A 153 -4.02 15.45 3.23
N PRO A 154 -4.41 16.33 2.28
CA PRO A 154 -3.49 17.32 1.76
C PRO A 154 -3.00 18.20 2.91
N GLU A 155 -1.68 18.39 3.01
CA GLU A 155 -1.13 19.37 3.94
C GLU A 155 -1.70 20.75 3.53
N PRO A 156 -2.27 21.54 4.46
CA PRO A 156 -2.81 22.84 4.12
C PRO A 156 -1.70 23.65 3.45
N GLU A 157 -2.01 24.26 2.30
CA GLU A 157 -1.05 25.13 1.63
C GLU A 157 -0.57 26.18 2.64
N PRO A 158 0.75 26.45 2.73
CA PRO A 158 1.25 27.48 3.61
C PRO A 158 0.55 28.78 3.20
N VAL A 159 -0.30 29.29 4.09
CA VAL A 159 -0.97 30.57 3.91
C VAL A 159 0.15 31.57 3.63
N ALA A 160 0.18 32.10 2.40
CA ALA A 160 1.15 33.13 2.05
C ALA A 160 1.01 34.20 3.14
N PRO A 161 2.12 34.64 3.78
CA PRO A 161 2.02 35.68 4.79
C PRO A 161 1.24 36.83 4.16
N ASP A 162 0.12 37.20 4.79
CA ASP A 162 -0.74 38.28 4.33
C ASP A 162 0.19 39.40 3.88
N ALA A 163 0.13 39.74 2.59
CA ALA A 163 1.01 40.74 2.02
C ALA A 163 0.82 41.99 2.87
N GLU A 164 1.81 42.26 3.73
CA GLU A 164 1.80 43.34 4.70
C GLU A 164 1.44 44.59 3.91
N SER A 165 0.26 45.16 4.21
CA SER A 165 -0.30 46.32 3.51
C SER A 165 0.79 47.37 3.41
N THR A 166 1.35 47.54 2.20
CA THR A 166 2.31 48.59 1.92
C THR A 166 1.67 49.90 2.35
N PRO A 167 2.22 50.63 3.34
CA PRO A 167 1.65 51.89 3.77
C PRO A 167 1.63 52.84 2.57
N ASP A 168 0.46 53.43 2.31
CA ASP A 168 0.27 54.40 1.22
C ASP A 168 1.35 55.49 1.30
N ALA A 169 2.07 55.66 0.18
CA ALA A 169 3.08 56.69 0.08
C ALA A 169 2.43 58.07 0.23
N PRO A 170 2.99 58.97 1.07
CA PRO A 170 2.45 60.32 1.22
C PRO A 170 2.57 61.08 -0.11
N THR A 171 1.44 61.55 -0.62
CA THR A 171 1.35 62.39 -1.81
C THR A 171 2.02 63.73 -1.53
N ALA A 172 3.06 64.07 -2.29
CA ALA A 172 3.74 65.36 -2.19
C ALA A 172 2.83 66.50 -2.73
N PRO A 173 2.75 67.66 -2.05
CA PRO A 173 2.00 68.81 -2.55
C PRO A 173 2.71 69.46 -3.75
N ALA A 174 1.95 69.82 -4.77
CA ALA A 174 2.42 70.54 -5.95
C ALA A 174 2.81 71.98 -5.59
N SER A 175 4.01 72.42 -5.97
CA SER A 175 4.39 73.83 -5.96
C SER A 175 3.83 74.54 -7.18
N GLU A 176 2.96 75.53 -6.95
CA GLU A 176 2.60 76.55 -7.93
C GLU A 176 3.76 77.55 -8.10
N SER A 177 3.96 78.03 -9.33
CA SER A 177 4.86 79.13 -9.70
C SER A 177 4.10 80.13 -10.54
#